data_AF-A0A4Q9GWW2-F1
#
_entry.id   AF-A0A4Q9GWW2-F1
#
_cell.length_a   1.000
_cell.length_b   1.000
_cell.length_c   1.000
_cell.angle_alpha   90.00
_cell.angle_beta   90.00
_cell.angle_gamma   90.00
#
_symmetry.space_group_name_H-M   'P 1'
#
loop_
_entity.id
_entity.type
_entity.pdbx_description
1 polymer ?
#
loop_
_entity_poly.entity_id
_entity_poly.type
_entity_poly.pdbx_seq_one_letter_code
_entity_poly.pdbx_strand_id
1 'polypeptide(L)'
;MCAKDCLDSIDQGTPLALGLQEVATSTGLRGVPTATTLWKIQAKPQEACCNHRLGGGGSKTLDTRDAPMRLRRPPRETLGPIAGLPGRHGASLPSARQVTALLRVLLRHPNPEPDAQQWRSLAQALTRGDPLADAVARWMKDAGLAHSMPMLEAALARGVDQVPAAPEVLKRFFAQVDTPPHWLDVNLLARGAQASNLAGLAGTDIMRDLALMAGYQSSAINRTLVLTGALSRGAQRRLAETTKWWVDCTTPGGMARFAPGFQGTVRVRLMHALVRQRVQHLPEWDAGWLGVPINQQDMQATYLGFCVVYLTGLRFLGVWLRRDEVHALMHLWRYIGWLMGVEDELLFDDFTQAQVGLYRNLLAQPAPDDSSRALGAALMNEPLHTPYGHRWTWLNGLRGRYERARHLSISRLFLTNPSMRSLGLPGHVLPWYPAMRLPWNLLVHETARRLPGGLDWLQGHGQRQQQDHLATMFGRQTARLGSVDEAGGMPVIPPRQAEPRKRTG
;
A
#
# COMPACT_ATOMS: atom_id res chain seq x y z
N MET A 1 39.59 -34.11 -27.82
CA MET A 1 38.65 -33.38 -28.70
C MET A 1 38.24 -32.10 -28.00
N CYS A 2 38.59 -30.97 -28.60
CA CYS A 2 38.63 -29.64 -27.98
C CYS A 2 37.23 -29.02 -27.93
N ALA A 3 36.93 -28.34 -26.83
CA ALA A 3 35.73 -27.52 -26.62
C ALA A 3 35.82 -26.21 -27.43
N LYS A 4 35.66 -26.32 -28.75
CA LYS A 4 35.64 -25.15 -29.66
C LYS A 4 34.34 -25.03 -30.48
N ASP A 5 33.50 -26.06 -30.51
CA ASP A 5 32.32 -26.09 -31.41
C ASP A 5 30.96 -25.87 -30.69
N CYS A 6 30.96 -25.24 -29.51
CA CYS A 6 29.71 -24.93 -28.77
C CYS A 6 29.51 -23.43 -28.51
N LEU A 7 30.25 -22.56 -29.22
CA LEU A 7 30.17 -21.10 -29.08
C LEU A 7 29.41 -20.39 -30.22
N ASP A 8 28.89 -21.11 -31.21
CA ASP A 8 28.26 -20.51 -32.40
C ASP A 8 26.72 -20.53 -32.42
N SER A 9 26.04 -20.58 -31.27
CA SER A 9 24.57 -20.44 -31.22
C SER A 9 24.04 -19.74 -29.98
N ILE A 10 24.61 -18.57 -29.66
CA ILE A 10 23.95 -17.58 -28.79
C ILE A 10 23.71 -16.33 -29.62
N ASP A 11 22.47 -16.20 -30.06
CA ASP A 11 21.93 -15.08 -30.81
C ASP A 11 22.10 -13.77 -30.02
N GLN A 12 22.66 -12.78 -30.73
CA GLN A 12 23.10 -11.49 -30.22
C GLN A 12 21.91 -10.52 -30.23
N GLY A 13 21.30 -10.32 -29.07
CA GLY A 13 20.15 -9.41 -28.97
C GLY A 13 19.84 -8.96 -27.55
N THR A 14 20.78 -8.30 -26.87
CA THR A 14 20.48 -7.57 -25.62
C THR A 14 21.38 -6.33 -25.49
N PRO A 15 20.81 -5.09 -25.44
CA PRO A 15 21.61 -3.88 -25.28
C PRO A 15 21.95 -3.71 -23.80
N LEU A 16 23.04 -4.33 -23.34
CA LEU A 16 23.61 -4.08 -22.01
C LEU A 16 25.14 -4.23 -21.95
N ALA A 17 25.82 -4.19 -23.10
CA ALA A 17 27.28 -4.34 -23.18
C ALA A 17 28.02 -3.21 -23.95
N LEU A 18 27.35 -2.12 -24.34
CA LEU A 18 27.98 -0.98 -25.04
C LEU A 18 27.70 0.37 -24.36
N GLY A 19 27.85 0.43 -23.03
CA GLY A 19 27.68 1.67 -22.26
C GLY A 19 28.69 1.87 -21.13
N LEU A 20 29.72 1.03 -21.02
CA LEU A 20 30.70 1.07 -19.93
C LEU A 20 32.15 1.31 -20.39
N GLN A 21 32.34 1.78 -21.62
CA GLN A 21 33.69 2.11 -22.12
C GLN A 21 33.84 3.55 -22.64
N GLU A 22 32.79 4.38 -22.55
CA GLU A 22 32.81 5.76 -23.09
C GLU A 22 32.40 6.87 -22.10
N VAL A 23 32.47 6.61 -20.79
CA VAL A 23 32.29 7.64 -19.74
C VAL A 23 33.48 7.70 -18.77
N ALA A 24 34.50 6.85 -18.95
CA ALA A 24 35.67 6.78 -18.08
C ALA A 24 36.78 7.81 -18.38
N THR A 25 36.55 8.79 -19.27
CA THR A 25 37.57 9.79 -19.66
C THR A 25 37.18 11.25 -19.42
N SER A 26 36.04 11.59 -18.79
CA SER A 26 35.64 13.01 -18.62
C SER A 26 35.37 13.51 -17.19
N THR A 27 35.53 12.70 -16.14
CA THR A 27 35.40 13.19 -14.75
C THR A 27 36.49 12.64 -13.85
N GLY A 28 37.64 13.33 -13.82
CA GLY A 28 38.78 13.03 -12.95
C GLY A 28 38.49 13.27 -11.47
N LEU A 29 37.84 12.31 -10.81
CA LEU A 29 37.73 12.25 -9.35
C LEU A 29 38.14 10.86 -8.85
N ARG A 30 39.36 10.77 -8.33
CA ARG A 30 39.89 9.64 -7.56
C ARG A 30 39.34 9.72 -6.13
N GLY A 31 38.93 8.58 -5.56
CA GLY A 31 38.77 8.42 -4.10
C GLY A 31 37.47 7.73 -3.68
N VAL A 32 37.49 6.39 -3.61
CA VAL A 32 36.48 5.58 -2.92
C VAL A 32 37.01 5.23 -1.53
N PRO A 33 36.29 5.53 -0.42
CA PRO A 33 36.54 4.88 0.85
C PRO A 33 35.46 3.82 1.14
N THR A 34 35.92 2.61 1.44
CA THR A 34 35.16 1.48 1.97
C THR A 34 34.60 1.77 3.37
N ALA A 35 33.55 1.03 3.72
CA ALA A 35 32.76 1.16 4.93
C ALA A 35 33.60 1.09 6.22
N THR A 36 33.90 2.24 6.84
CA THR A 36 33.98 2.49 8.31
C THR A 36 34.26 3.99 8.55
N THR A 37 33.36 4.92 8.19
CA THR A 37 33.48 6.34 8.60
C THR A 37 32.12 7.07 8.58
N LEU A 38 31.20 6.71 9.47
CA LEU A 38 29.99 7.52 9.76
C LEU A 38 29.79 7.62 11.27
N TRP A 39 30.77 8.18 11.97
CA TRP A 39 30.67 8.43 13.42
C TRP A 39 31.24 9.77 13.90
N LYS A 40 31.36 10.78 13.02
CA LYS A 40 31.69 12.16 13.44
C LYS A 40 31.16 13.22 12.46
N ILE A 41 29.87 13.56 12.51
CA ILE A 41 29.41 14.92 12.16
C ILE A 41 28.23 15.28 13.06
N GLN A 42 28.53 15.84 14.23
CA GLN A 42 27.59 16.58 15.07
C GLN A 42 28.37 17.73 15.75
N ALA A 43 27.75 18.93 15.77
CA ALA A 43 28.20 20.24 16.31
C ALA A 43 29.11 21.06 15.36
N LYS A 44 28.60 22.07 14.62
CA LYS A 44 28.28 23.51 14.97
C LYS A 44 29.37 24.45 14.35
N PRO A 45 29.21 25.79 14.27
CA PRO A 45 28.11 26.66 13.80
C PRO A 45 28.59 27.79 12.83
N GLN A 46 27.64 28.67 12.45
CA GLN A 46 27.68 29.99 11.77
C GLN A 46 29.01 30.75 11.59
N GLU A 47 29.14 31.46 10.45
CA GLU A 47 29.55 32.87 10.38
C GLU A 47 29.22 33.54 9.02
N ALA A 48 29.04 34.86 9.07
CA ALA A 48 28.59 35.76 8.00
C ALA A 48 29.77 36.58 7.43
N CYS A 49 29.65 37.14 6.21
CA CYS A 49 29.85 38.57 5.90
C CYS A 49 30.02 38.91 4.39
N CYS A 50 29.31 39.99 4.02
CA CYS A 50 29.68 41.15 3.18
C CYS A 50 30.10 41.06 1.69
N ASN A 51 29.20 41.60 0.84
CA ASN A 51 29.35 42.76 -0.06
C ASN A 51 30.72 43.12 -0.67
N HIS A 52 30.72 43.32 -2.01
CA HIS A 52 31.18 44.56 -2.64
C HIS A 52 30.57 44.81 -4.04
N ARG A 53 30.00 46.02 -4.22
CA ARG A 53 29.78 46.71 -5.51
C ARG A 53 31.07 47.38 -5.98
N LEU A 54 31.22 47.58 -7.29
CA LEU A 54 31.66 48.80 -8.03
C LEU A 54 31.35 48.54 -9.54
N GLY A 55 30.50 49.31 -10.25
CA GLY A 55 30.80 50.52 -11.04
C GLY A 55 31.44 50.14 -12.40
N GLY A 56 31.06 50.58 -13.61
CA GLY A 56 30.22 51.61 -14.20
C GLY A 56 30.80 51.91 -15.61
N GLY A 57 30.01 52.37 -16.59
CA GLY A 57 30.53 52.94 -17.84
C GLY A 57 30.07 52.23 -19.13
N GLY A 58 29.40 52.97 -20.00
CA GLY A 58 28.77 52.46 -21.23
C GLY A 58 29.62 52.62 -22.49
N SER A 59 29.23 51.89 -23.53
CA SER A 59 29.36 52.31 -24.93
C SER A 59 28.44 51.45 -25.79
N LYS A 60 27.73 52.13 -26.69
CA LYS A 60 26.78 51.55 -27.64
C LYS A 60 27.57 50.92 -28.80
N THR A 61 27.38 49.63 -29.03
CA THR A 61 27.64 48.98 -30.32
C THR A 61 26.45 48.10 -30.64
N LEU A 62 25.75 48.41 -31.74
CA LEU A 62 24.80 47.49 -32.36
C LEU A 62 25.59 46.26 -32.83
N ASP A 63 25.34 45.12 -32.21
CA ASP A 63 25.79 43.81 -32.70
C ASP A 63 24.56 42.94 -32.95
N THR A 64 24.26 42.75 -34.23
CA THR A 64 23.28 41.79 -34.75
C THR A 64 23.86 40.39 -34.58
N ARG A 65 23.52 39.73 -33.47
CA ARG A 65 23.76 38.30 -33.29
C ARG A 65 22.54 37.62 -32.68
N ASP A 66 22.12 36.58 -33.37
CA ASP A 66 21.03 35.66 -33.06
C ASP A 66 20.90 35.38 -31.56
N ALA A 67 19.82 35.91 -30.97
CA ALA A 67 19.39 35.48 -29.65
C ALA A 67 18.87 34.04 -29.79
N PRO A 68 19.45 33.05 -29.11
CA PRO A 68 18.83 31.74 -29.07
C PRO A 68 17.47 31.93 -28.41
N MET A 69 16.42 31.50 -29.11
CA MET A 69 15.07 31.38 -28.61
C MET A 69 15.16 30.58 -27.32
N ARG A 70 15.27 31.27 -26.16
CA ARG A 70 15.18 30.65 -24.86
C ARG A 70 13.77 30.11 -24.82
N LEU A 71 13.63 28.80 -25.06
CA LEU A 71 12.46 28.04 -24.65
C LEU A 71 12.20 28.45 -23.20
N ARG A 72 11.21 29.33 -23.00
CA ARG A 72 10.70 29.64 -21.67
C ARG A 72 10.33 28.27 -21.12
N ARG A 73 11.13 27.76 -20.17
CA ARG A 73 10.70 26.63 -19.36
C ARG A 73 9.32 27.03 -18.86
N PRO A 74 8.27 26.22 -19.09
CA PRO A 74 6.96 26.54 -18.54
C PRO A 74 7.17 26.82 -17.04
N PRO A 75 6.48 27.83 -16.47
CA PRO A 75 6.62 28.12 -15.06
C PRO A 75 6.45 26.81 -14.31
N ARG A 76 7.37 26.50 -13.39
CA ARG A 76 7.21 25.36 -12.48
C ARG A 76 5.92 25.63 -11.71
N GLU A 77 4.79 25.15 -12.21
CA GLU A 77 3.53 25.21 -11.48
C GLU A 77 3.78 24.51 -10.15
N THR A 78 3.66 25.28 -9.07
CA THR A 78 4.03 24.82 -7.75
C THR A 78 2.99 23.82 -7.30
N LEU A 79 3.37 22.53 -7.33
CA LEU A 79 2.62 21.47 -6.66
C LEU A 79 2.18 21.95 -5.27
N GLY A 80 0.89 21.82 -4.97
CA GLY A 80 0.25 22.32 -3.77
C GLY A 80 -1.26 22.12 -3.80
N PRO A 81 -1.99 22.67 -2.82
CA PRO A 81 -3.45 22.64 -2.79
C PRO A 81 -4.06 23.28 -4.05
N ILE A 82 -5.15 22.71 -4.55
CA ILE A 82 -5.86 23.18 -5.75
C ILE A 82 -7.22 23.72 -5.33
N ALA A 83 -7.50 24.98 -5.68
CA ALA A 83 -8.79 25.61 -5.41
C ALA A 83 -9.95 24.82 -6.04
N GLY A 84 -11.03 24.63 -5.28
CA GLY A 84 -12.21 23.87 -5.71
C GLY A 84 -12.08 22.34 -5.60
N LEU A 85 -10.92 21.82 -5.16
CA LEU A 85 -10.70 20.40 -4.87
C LEU A 85 -10.41 20.20 -3.37
N PRO A 86 -10.49 18.95 -2.86
CA PRO A 86 -10.36 18.71 -1.44
C PRO A 86 -9.04 19.22 -0.84
N GLY A 87 -9.14 20.03 0.22
CA GLY A 87 -8.04 20.84 0.75
C GLY A 87 -6.85 20.04 1.26
N ARG A 88 -7.03 18.75 1.59
CA ARG A 88 -5.93 17.89 2.05
C ARG A 88 -4.87 17.62 0.98
N HIS A 89 -5.24 17.71 -0.30
CA HIS A 89 -4.37 17.30 -1.41
C HIS A 89 -3.13 18.20 -1.47
N GLY A 90 -1.96 17.63 -1.13
CA GLY A 90 -0.71 18.39 -1.12
C GLY A 90 -0.54 19.36 0.05
N ALA A 91 -1.44 19.36 1.03
CA ALA A 91 -1.37 20.27 2.18
C ALA A 91 -0.08 20.09 3.01
N SER A 92 0.51 18.89 2.98
CA SER A 92 1.73 18.54 3.71
C SER A 92 2.92 18.27 2.78
N LEU A 93 2.91 18.82 1.56
CA LEU A 93 3.89 18.49 0.52
C LEU A 93 5.37 18.65 0.94
N PRO A 94 5.79 19.70 1.67
CA PRO A 94 7.18 19.83 2.13
C PRO A 94 7.61 18.66 3.02
N SER A 95 6.78 18.28 4.00
CA SER A 95 7.02 17.15 4.89
C SER A 95 6.96 15.82 4.13
N ALA A 96 6.01 15.67 3.20
CA ALA A 96 5.91 14.47 2.38
C ALA A 96 7.15 14.26 1.50
N ARG A 97 7.71 15.33 0.91
CA ARG A 97 8.98 15.28 0.15
C ARG A 97 10.16 14.86 1.02
N GLN A 98 10.21 15.32 2.27
CA GLN A 98 11.27 14.91 3.20
C GLN A 98 11.20 13.42 3.53
N VAL A 99 10.00 12.91 3.85
CA VAL A 99 9.80 11.50 4.18
C VAL A 99 10.03 10.58 2.98
N THR A 100 9.70 11.03 1.78
CA THR A 100 9.83 10.25 0.54
C THR A 100 11.15 10.47 -0.21
N ALA A 101 12.08 11.26 0.33
CA ALA A 101 13.34 11.61 -0.35
C ALA A 101 14.17 10.37 -0.73
N LEU A 102 14.29 9.39 0.16
CA LEU A 102 15.00 8.14 -0.13
C LEU A 102 14.28 7.32 -1.20
N LEU A 103 12.95 7.22 -1.12
CA LEU A 103 12.15 6.52 -2.12
C LEU A 103 12.38 7.14 -3.50
N ARG A 104 12.33 8.48 -3.61
CA ARG A 104 12.59 9.21 -4.86
C ARG A 104 13.92 8.81 -5.50
N VAL A 105 14.99 8.70 -4.71
CA VAL A 105 16.32 8.30 -5.21
C VAL A 105 16.32 6.83 -5.65
N LEU A 106 15.66 5.95 -4.90
CA LEU A 106 15.60 4.52 -5.19
C LEU A 106 14.76 4.17 -6.42
N LEU A 107 13.77 4.99 -6.78
CA LEU A 107 12.92 4.79 -7.97
C LEU A 107 13.71 4.78 -9.29
N ARG A 108 14.89 5.42 -9.34
CA ARG A 108 15.69 5.60 -10.57
C ARG A 108 14.90 6.13 -11.79
N HIS A 109 13.76 6.77 -11.55
CA HIS A 109 12.93 7.38 -12.57
C HIS A 109 13.37 8.84 -12.79
N PRO A 110 13.51 9.31 -14.03
CA PRO A 110 14.07 10.64 -14.31
C PRO A 110 13.20 11.79 -13.80
N ASN A 111 11.88 11.62 -13.79
CA ASN A 111 10.94 12.60 -13.22
C ASN A 111 9.76 11.92 -12.50
N PRO A 112 9.93 11.49 -11.24
CA PRO A 112 8.88 10.77 -10.51
C PRO A 112 7.80 11.71 -9.96
N GLU A 113 8.10 13.01 -9.80
CA GLU A 113 7.09 13.99 -9.41
C GLU A 113 6.03 14.14 -10.49
N PRO A 114 4.76 14.34 -10.10
CA PRO A 114 3.69 14.53 -11.06
C PRO A 114 3.83 15.90 -11.73
N ASP A 115 3.47 15.99 -13.00
CA ASP A 115 3.18 17.28 -13.62
C ASP A 115 1.84 17.86 -13.10
N ALA A 116 1.49 19.07 -13.52
CA ALA A 116 0.29 19.75 -13.05
C ALA A 116 -1.01 19.03 -13.41
N GLN A 117 -1.07 18.37 -14.57
CA GLN A 117 -2.25 17.65 -15.00
C GLN A 117 -2.41 16.35 -14.20
N GLN A 118 -1.31 15.62 -14.00
CA GLN A 118 -1.27 14.42 -13.16
C GLN A 118 -1.63 14.76 -11.71
N TRP A 119 -1.13 15.87 -11.18
CA TRP A 119 -1.45 16.34 -9.83
C TRP A 119 -2.93 16.69 -9.68
N ARG A 120 -3.48 17.44 -10.64
CA ARG A 120 -4.91 17.77 -10.67
C ARG A 120 -5.79 16.53 -10.82
N SER A 121 -5.41 15.56 -11.65
CA SER A 121 -6.16 14.30 -11.82
C SER A 121 -6.20 13.52 -10.50
N LEU A 122 -5.07 13.41 -9.81
CA LEU A 122 -5.00 12.76 -8.50
C LEU A 122 -5.89 13.48 -7.48
N ALA A 123 -5.89 14.82 -7.47
CA ALA A 123 -6.80 15.61 -6.63
C ALA A 123 -8.28 15.40 -6.96
N GLN A 124 -8.63 15.27 -8.24
CA GLN A 124 -10.01 14.98 -8.68
C GLN A 124 -10.45 13.57 -8.28
N ALA A 125 -9.52 12.60 -8.18
CA ALA A 125 -9.85 11.26 -7.71
C ALA A 125 -10.35 11.26 -6.24
N LEU A 126 -10.08 12.32 -5.46
CA LEU A 126 -10.65 12.51 -4.12
C LEU A 126 -12.15 12.77 -4.11
N THR A 127 -12.72 13.24 -5.23
CA THR A 127 -14.14 13.57 -5.35
C THR A 127 -14.94 12.44 -6.01
N ARG A 128 -14.29 11.32 -6.35
CA ARG A 128 -14.93 10.18 -7.03
C ARG A 128 -15.06 8.99 -6.09
N GLY A 129 -16.28 8.45 -5.99
CA GLY A 129 -16.61 7.22 -5.26
C GLY A 129 -16.71 6.01 -6.21
N ASP A 130 -17.73 5.19 -6.03
CA ASP A 130 -18.04 4.06 -6.93
C ASP A 130 -19.54 4.10 -7.25
N PRO A 131 -19.94 4.75 -8.36
CA PRO A 131 -21.35 4.99 -8.66
C PRO A 131 -22.21 3.72 -8.73
N LEU A 132 -21.66 2.59 -9.19
CA LEU A 132 -22.38 1.33 -9.32
C LEU A 132 -22.58 0.69 -7.95
N ALA A 133 -21.52 0.56 -7.14
CA ALA A 133 -21.64 0.03 -5.79
C ALA A 133 -22.48 0.95 -4.88
N ASP A 134 -22.35 2.27 -5.05
CA ASP A 134 -23.12 3.27 -4.32
C ASP A 134 -24.62 3.19 -4.65
N ALA A 135 -24.99 2.86 -5.89
CA ALA A 135 -26.38 2.64 -6.26
C ALA A 135 -26.95 1.36 -5.60
N VAL A 136 -26.18 0.27 -5.58
CA VAL A 136 -26.57 -0.95 -4.86
C VAL A 136 -26.73 -0.67 -3.37
N ALA A 137 -25.78 0.04 -2.74
CA ALA A 137 -25.85 0.39 -1.33
C ALA A 137 -27.10 1.23 -0.98
N ARG A 138 -27.49 2.19 -1.83
CA ARG A 138 -28.74 2.95 -1.65
C ARG A 138 -29.96 2.04 -1.74
N TRP A 139 -30.02 1.19 -2.77
CA TRP A 139 -31.12 0.22 -2.89
C TRP A 139 -31.21 -0.73 -1.68
N MET A 140 -30.08 -1.24 -1.18
CA MET A 140 -30.05 -2.11 0.01
C MET A 140 -30.59 -1.39 1.25
N LYS A 141 -30.29 -0.09 1.39
CA LYS A 141 -30.83 0.75 2.47
C LYS A 141 -32.34 0.91 2.33
N ASP A 142 -32.84 1.21 1.14
CA ASP A 142 -34.25 1.48 0.88
C ASP A 142 -35.11 0.21 0.96
N ALA A 143 -34.61 -0.92 0.45
CA ALA A 143 -35.30 -2.21 0.47
C ALA A 143 -35.15 -2.98 1.80
N GLY A 144 -34.16 -2.59 2.62
CA GLY A 144 -33.80 -3.27 3.86
C GLY A 144 -32.90 -4.50 3.65
N LEU A 145 -31.90 -4.64 4.53
CA LEU A 145 -30.86 -5.68 4.43
C LEU A 145 -31.43 -7.11 4.42
N ALA A 146 -32.48 -7.37 5.21
CA ALA A 146 -33.12 -8.68 5.26
C ALA A 146 -33.66 -9.15 3.89
N HIS A 147 -34.07 -8.21 3.04
CA HIS A 147 -34.53 -8.51 1.68
C HIS A 147 -33.37 -8.49 0.67
N SER A 148 -32.49 -7.49 0.75
CA SER A 148 -31.45 -7.30 -0.27
C SER A 148 -30.28 -8.27 -0.16
N MET A 149 -29.90 -8.69 1.06
CA MET A 149 -28.74 -9.55 1.27
C MET A 149 -28.89 -10.95 0.67
N PRO A 150 -30.02 -11.67 0.84
CA PRO A 150 -30.20 -12.96 0.17
C PRO A 150 -30.07 -12.88 -1.35
N MET A 151 -30.54 -11.77 -1.96
CA MET A 151 -30.42 -11.55 -3.41
C MET A 151 -28.96 -11.33 -3.83
N LEU A 152 -28.22 -10.52 -3.07
CA LEU A 152 -26.80 -10.31 -3.30
C LEU A 152 -26.00 -11.61 -3.15
N GLU A 153 -26.24 -12.36 -2.08
CA GLU A 153 -25.56 -13.62 -1.82
C GLU A 153 -25.89 -14.68 -2.89
N ALA A 154 -27.13 -14.72 -3.37
CA ALA A 154 -27.51 -15.56 -4.50
C ALA A 154 -26.79 -15.16 -5.79
N ALA A 155 -26.68 -13.85 -6.09
CA ALA A 155 -25.95 -13.36 -7.26
C ALA A 155 -24.44 -13.65 -7.19
N LEU A 156 -23.84 -13.55 -6.00
CA LEU A 156 -22.44 -13.92 -5.75
C LEU A 156 -22.18 -15.40 -5.92
N ALA A 157 -23.11 -16.26 -5.46
CA ALA A 157 -22.94 -17.70 -5.47
C ALA A 157 -23.30 -18.36 -6.80
N ARG A 158 -24.30 -17.84 -7.52
CA ARG A 158 -24.87 -18.50 -8.72
C ARG A 158 -25.04 -17.59 -9.94
N GLY A 159 -24.71 -16.30 -9.83
CA GLY A 159 -24.92 -15.32 -10.90
C GLY A 159 -26.25 -14.57 -10.76
N VAL A 160 -26.29 -13.33 -11.24
CA VAL A 160 -27.45 -12.43 -11.06
C VAL A 160 -28.69 -12.88 -11.84
N ASP A 161 -28.49 -13.60 -12.96
CA ASP A 161 -29.59 -14.14 -13.77
C ASP A 161 -30.40 -15.23 -13.05
N GLN A 162 -29.80 -15.85 -12.03
CA GLN A 162 -30.41 -16.87 -11.19
C GLN A 162 -31.13 -16.29 -9.96
N VAL A 163 -31.22 -14.95 -9.84
CA VAL A 163 -31.88 -14.27 -8.74
C VAL A 163 -33.30 -13.88 -9.16
N PRO A 164 -34.35 -14.50 -8.58
CA PRO A 164 -35.73 -14.15 -8.89
C PRO A 164 -36.01 -12.67 -8.65
N ALA A 165 -36.64 -12.01 -9.61
CA ALA A 165 -36.96 -10.59 -9.56
C ALA A 165 -35.76 -9.67 -9.22
N ALA A 166 -34.54 -10.03 -9.67
CA ALA A 166 -33.34 -9.22 -9.47
C ALA A 166 -33.57 -7.76 -9.92
N PRO A 167 -33.37 -6.77 -9.04
CA PRO A 167 -33.59 -5.38 -9.39
C PRO A 167 -32.53 -4.90 -10.38
N GLU A 168 -32.90 -3.94 -11.21
CA GLU A 168 -32.05 -3.45 -12.30
C GLU A 168 -30.73 -2.85 -11.81
N VAL A 169 -30.69 -2.32 -10.59
CA VAL A 169 -29.45 -1.83 -9.96
C VAL A 169 -28.45 -2.96 -9.69
N LEU A 170 -28.95 -4.13 -9.26
CA LEU A 170 -28.12 -5.30 -8.99
C LEU A 170 -27.63 -5.91 -10.31
N LYS A 171 -28.51 -5.99 -11.32
CA LYS A 171 -28.14 -6.44 -12.68
C LYS A 171 -27.04 -5.59 -13.29
N ARG A 172 -27.17 -4.26 -13.25
CA ARG A 172 -26.14 -3.33 -13.77
C ARG A 172 -24.80 -3.47 -13.05
N PHE A 173 -24.83 -3.65 -11.73
CA PHE A 173 -23.60 -3.89 -10.96
C PHE A 173 -22.92 -5.20 -11.38
N PHE A 174 -23.67 -6.29 -11.47
CA PHE A 174 -23.13 -7.58 -11.90
C PHE A 174 -22.73 -7.64 -13.37
N ALA A 175 -23.35 -6.85 -14.25
CA ALA A 175 -22.92 -6.73 -15.64
C ALA A 175 -21.46 -6.25 -15.76
N GLN A 176 -21.03 -5.33 -14.88
CA GLN A 176 -19.62 -4.92 -14.82
C GLN A 176 -18.74 -6.02 -14.22
N VAL A 177 -19.15 -6.58 -13.08
CA VAL A 177 -18.39 -7.59 -12.32
C VAL A 177 -18.19 -8.88 -13.14
N ASP A 178 -19.16 -9.21 -14.01
CA ASP A 178 -19.19 -10.45 -14.80
C ASP A 178 -18.58 -10.26 -16.19
N THR A 179 -18.16 -9.04 -16.54
CA THR A 179 -17.45 -8.71 -17.78
C THR A 179 -16.00 -8.36 -17.46
N PRO A 180 -15.07 -9.33 -17.48
CA PRO A 180 -13.68 -9.08 -17.14
C PRO A 180 -13.04 -8.05 -18.09
N PRO A 181 -12.06 -7.27 -17.61
CA PRO A 181 -11.37 -6.31 -18.47
C PRO A 181 -10.56 -7.03 -19.55
N HIS A 182 -10.43 -6.42 -20.72
CA HIS A 182 -9.75 -7.01 -21.89
C HIS A 182 -8.28 -7.39 -21.64
N TRP A 183 -7.63 -6.74 -20.68
CA TRP A 183 -6.25 -7.01 -20.30
C TRP A 183 -6.11 -8.21 -19.35
N LEU A 184 -7.20 -8.81 -18.86
CA LEU A 184 -7.13 -9.89 -17.87
C LEU A 184 -6.54 -11.18 -18.47
N ASP A 185 -5.34 -11.53 -18.02
CA ASP A 185 -4.77 -12.87 -18.16
C ASP A 185 -5.04 -13.74 -16.91
N VAL A 186 -5.80 -14.82 -17.08
CA VAL A 186 -6.16 -15.77 -16.00
C VAL A 186 -4.97 -16.61 -15.54
N ASN A 187 -4.00 -16.90 -16.42
CA ASN A 187 -2.80 -17.65 -16.05
C ASN A 187 -1.91 -16.81 -15.11
N LEU A 188 -1.85 -15.50 -15.34
CA LEU A 188 -1.14 -14.59 -14.44
C LEU A 188 -1.83 -14.47 -13.07
N LEU A 189 -3.16 -14.62 -12.96
CA LEU A 189 -3.83 -14.70 -11.64
C LEU A 189 -3.33 -15.91 -10.84
N ALA A 190 -3.29 -17.09 -11.45
CA ALA A 190 -2.84 -18.31 -10.80
C ALA A 190 -1.36 -18.22 -10.39
N ARG A 191 -0.50 -17.70 -11.28
CA ARG A 191 0.92 -17.47 -10.99
C ARG A 191 1.15 -16.40 -9.93
N GLY A 192 0.34 -15.34 -9.91
CA GLY A 192 0.41 -14.29 -8.89
C GLY A 192 0.04 -14.83 -7.51
N ALA A 193 -0.96 -15.70 -7.43
CA ALA A 193 -1.34 -16.40 -6.21
C ALA A 193 -0.19 -17.31 -5.72
N GLN A 194 0.40 -18.10 -6.62
CA GLN A 194 1.60 -18.90 -6.32
C GLN A 194 2.78 -18.05 -5.83
N ALA A 195 3.04 -16.91 -6.48
CA ALA A 195 4.09 -15.99 -6.08
C ALA A 195 3.86 -15.40 -4.68
N SER A 196 2.61 -15.09 -4.32
CA SER A 196 2.24 -14.67 -2.97
C SER A 196 2.50 -15.77 -1.92
N ASN A 197 2.23 -17.02 -2.27
CA ASN A 197 2.46 -18.16 -1.37
C ASN A 197 3.95 -18.40 -1.09
N LEU A 198 4.86 -18.04 -2.00
CA LEU A 198 6.30 -18.11 -1.75
C LEU A 198 6.72 -17.28 -0.53
N ALA A 199 6.00 -16.20 -0.22
CA ALA A 199 6.36 -15.33 0.89
C ALA A 199 6.04 -15.89 2.28
N GLY A 200 5.14 -16.89 2.38
CA GLY A 200 4.72 -17.46 3.67
C GLY A 200 4.37 -16.39 4.71
N LEU A 201 4.89 -16.55 5.94
CA LEU A 201 4.72 -15.58 7.03
C LEU A 201 5.40 -14.23 6.78
N ALA A 202 6.46 -14.17 5.96
CA ALA A 202 7.09 -12.89 5.64
C ALA A 202 6.09 -11.98 4.91
N GLY A 203 5.18 -12.56 4.12
CA GLY A 203 4.11 -11.81 3.47
C GLY A 203 3.11 -11.21 4.46
N THR A 204 2.64 -12.00 5.44
CA THR A 204 1.70 -11.53 6.46
C THR A 204 2.34 -10.47 7.37
N ASP A 205 3.61 -10.69 7.75
CA ASP A 205 4.40 -9.74 8.54
C ASP A 205 4.53 -8.38 7.80
N ILE A 206 4.87 -8.37 6.50
CA ILE A 206 4.98 -7.13 5.71
C ILE A 206 3.64 -6.43 5.54
N MET A 207 2.54 -7.16 5.29
CA MET A 207 1.21 -6.56 5.20
C MET A 207 0.80 -5.85 6.48
N ARG A 208 1.04 -6.49 7.62
CA ARG A 208 0.74 -5.93 8.94
C ARG A 208 1.66 -4.77 9.30
N ASP A 209 2.98 -5.00 9.25
CA ASP A 209 3.98 -4.13 9.89
C ASP A 209 4.47 -3.02 8.98
N LEU A 210 4.30 -3.16 7.67
CA LEU A 210 4.68 -2.14 6.71
C LEU A 210 3.45 -1.54 6.05
N ALA A 211 2.65 -2.33 5.32
CA ALA A 211 1.54 -1.75 4.55
C ALA A 211 0.49 -1.10 5.46
N LEU A 212 -0.02 -1.83 6.46
CA LEU A 212 -1.03 -1.31 7.37
C LEU A 212 -0.46 -0.26 8.35
N MET A 213 0.64 -0.58 9.03
CA MET A 213 1.25 0.34 10.01
C MET A 213 1.72 1.66 9.36
N ALA A 214 2.39 1.61 8.21
CA ALA A 214 2.78 2.83 7.50
C ALA A 214 1.57 3.55 6.89
N GLY A 215 0.54 2.80 6.48
CA GLY A 215 -0.74 3.34 6.01
C GLY A 215 -1.43 4.23 7.05
N TYR A 216 -1.30 3.90 8.35
CA TYR A 216 -1.81 4.75 9.43
C TYR A 216 -1.12 6.12 9.54
N GLN A 217 -0.06 6.41 8.77
CA GLN A 217 0.45 7.76 8.64
C GLN A 217 -0.49 8.67 7.82
N SER A 218 -1.41 8.11 7.03
CA SER A 218 -2.47 8.89 6.37
C SER A 218 -3.64 9.12 7.33
N SER A 219 -3.72 10.33 7.89
CA SER A 219 -4.84 10.75 8.75
C SER A 219 -6.19 10.73 8.00
N ALA A 220 -6.16 11.01 6.69
CA ALA A 220 -7.32 10.93 5.80
C ALA A 220 -7.97 9.55 5.78
N ILE A 221 -7.19 8.49 5.54
CA ILE A 221 -7.69 7.12 5.50
C ILE A 221 -8.16 6.70 6.90
N ASN A 222 -7.41 7.07 7.93
CA ASN A 222 -7.73 6.76 9.32
C ASN A 222 -9.08 7.34 9.76
N ARG A 223 -9.47 8.51 9.25
CA ARG A 223 -10.73 9.16 9.64
C ARG A 223 -11.93 8.23 9.41
N THR A 224 -11.97 7.56 8.26
CA THR A 224 -13.02 6.58 7.94
C THR A 224 -12.99 5.39 8.91
N LEU A 225 -11.80 4.92 9.28
CA LEU A 225 -11.63 3.81 10.22
C LEU A 225 -12.13 4.16 11.62
N VAL A 226 -11.78 5.36 12.11
CA VAL A 226 -12.19 5.81 13.45
C VAL A 226 -13.71 5.96 13.51
N LEU A 227 -14.33 6.59 12.51
CA LEU A 227 -15.79 6.80 12.46
C LEU A 227 -16.60 5.50 12.30
N THR A 228 -15.97 4.43 11.81
CA THR A 228 -16.58 3.09 11.72
C THR A 228 -16.26 2.19 12.91
N GLY A 229 -15.72 2.75 14.00
CA GLY A 229 -15.49 2.01 15.25
C GLY A 229 -14.32 1.01 15.17
N ALA A 230 -13.32 1.29 14.33
CA ALA A 230 -12.11 0.45 14.24
C ALA A 230 -11.46 0.18 15.61
N LEU A 231 -11.45 1.18 16.49
CA LEU A 231 -10.82 1.11 17.80
C LEU A 231 -11.67 0.36 18.83
N SER A 232 -13.00 0.33 18.67
CA SER A 232 -13.93 -0.30 19.61
C SER A 232 -14.16 -1.78 19.33
N ARG A 233 -14.11 -2.20 18.05
CA ARG A 233 -14.28 -3.60 17.63
C ARG A 233 -13.06 -4.49 17.88
N GLY A 234 -11.94 -3.90 18.28
CA GLY A 234 -10.67 -4.58 18.50
C GLY A 234 -9.85 -4.75 17.21
N ALA A 235 -8.59 -4.34 17.27
CA ALA A 235 -7.67 -4.39 16.12
C ALA A 235 -7.48 -5.83 15.58
N GLN A 236 -7.48 -6.83 16.47
CA GLN A 236 -7.28 -8.24 16.11
C GLN A 236 -8.34 -8.77 15.13
N ARG A 237 -9.64 -8.55 15.41
CA ARG A 237 -10.71 -9.10 14.58
C ARG A 237 -10.67 -8.53 13.16
N ARG A 238 -10.49 -7.20 13.04
CA ARG A 238 -10.38 -6.56 11.72
C ARG A 238 -9.16 -7.02 10.95
N LEU A 239 -8.02 -7.18 11.63
CA LEU A 239 -6.81 -7.71 11.02
C LEU A 239 -7.00 -9.16 10.56
N ALA A 240 -7.72 -9.98 11.34
CA ALA A 240 -8.05 -11.36 10.97
C ALA A 240 -8.97 -11.41 9.74
N GLU A 241 -9.98 -10.54 9.66
CA GLU A 241 -10.89 -10.42 8.51
C GLU A 241 -10.13 -10.01 7.24
N THR A 242 -9.27 -8.99 7.29
CA THR A 242 -8.45 -8.62 6.13
C THR A 242 -7.47 -9.73 5.73
N THR A 243 -6.84 -10.40 6.70
CA THR A 243 -5.94 -11.54 6.43
C THR A 243 -6.70 -12.69 5.79
N LYS A 244 -7.93 -13.00 6.23
CA LYS A 244 -8.80 -14.02 5.60
C LYS A 244 -9.05 -13.70 4.13
N TRP A 245 -9.46 -12.47 3.85
CA TRP A 245 -9.74 -12.03 2.47
C TRP A 245 -8.48 -12.12 1.60
N TRP A 246 -7.34 -11.69 2.14
CA TRP A 246 -6.05 -11.78 1.45
C TRP A 246 -5.70 -13.22 1.10
N VAL A 247 -5.76 -14.15 2.07
CA VAL A 247 -5.50 -15.59 1.84
C VAL A 247 -6.45 -16.18 0.79
N ASP A 248 -7.74 -15.80 0.83
CA ASP A 248 -8.72 -16.27 -0.15
C ASP A 248 -8.38 -15.78 -1.56
N CYS A 249 -7.94 -14.54 -1.71
CA CYS A 249 -7.55 -13.95 -3.00
C CYS A 249 -6.24 -14.53 -3.54
N THR A 250 -5.29 -14.85 -2.65
CA THR A 250 -3.95 -15.34 -3.02
C THR A 250 -3.84 -16.86 -3.01
N THR A 251 -4.95 -17.56 -2.80
CA THR A 251 -5.03 -19.01 -3.06
C THR A 251 -5.17 -19.24 -4.57
N PRO A 252 -4.42 -20.17 -5.20
CA PRO A 252 -4.57 -20.46 -6.63
C PRO A 252 -6.02 -20.80 -6.98
N GLY A 253 -6.58 -20.13 -7.99
CA GLY A 253 -8.00 -20.23 -8.37
C GLY A 253 -8.96 -19.40 -7.50
N GLY A 254 -8.48 -18.76 -6.43
CA GLY A 254 -9.27 -17.96 -5.48
C GLY A 254 -9.97 -16.74 -6.09
N MET A 255 -9.50 -16.28 -7.25
CA MET A 255 -10.07 -15.15 -8.00
C MET A 255 -10.94 -15.55 -9.19
N ALA A 256 -11.24 -16.84 -9.38
CA ALA A 256 -12.27 -17.26 -10.33
C ALA A 256 -13.65 -16.71 -9.93
N ARG A 257 -14.56 -16.49 -10.89
CA ARG A 257 -15.84 -15.77 -10.72
C ARG A 257 -16.69 -16.17 -9.50
N PHE A 258 -16.64 -17.42 -9.06
CA PHE A 258 -17.42 -17.90 -7.90
C PHE A 258 -16.53 -18.34 -6.73
N ALA A 259 -15.22 -18.14 -6.83
CA ALA A 259 -14.29 -18.52 -5.79
C ALA A 259 -14.34 -17.57 -4.58
N PRO A 260 -13.91 -18.02 -3.39
CA PRO A 260 -14.03 -17.23 -2.17
C PRO A 260 -13.37 -15.84 -2.23
N GLY A 261 -12.20 -15.71 -2.86
CA GLY A 261 -11.48 -14.44 -2.99
C GLY A 261 -12.23 -13.44 -3.87
N PHE A 262 -12.78 -13.90 -5.00
CA PHE A 262 -13.65 -13.09 -5.85
C PHE A 262 -14.87 -12.60 -5.07
N GLN A 263 -15.64 -13.52 -4.47
CA GLN A 263 -16.86 -13.14 -3.77
C GLN A 263 -16.56 -12.22 -2.57
N GLY A 264 -15.47 -12.50 -1.84
CA GLY A 264 -14.99 -11.66 -0.74
C GLY A 264 -14.66 -10.24 -1.22
N THR A 265 -13.98 -10.10 -2.35
CA THR A 265 -13.66 -8.80 -2.94
C THR A 265 -14.90 -8.01 -3.31
N VAL A 266 -15.90 -8.64 -3.94
CA VAL A 266 -17.18 -7.97 -4.26
C VAL A 266 -17.94 -7.57 -2.99
N ARG A 267 -17.93 -8.39 -1.93
CA ARG A 267 -18.50 -8.02 -0.62
C ARG A 267 -17.79 -6.82 -0.02
N VAL A 268 -16.46 -6.75 -0.07
CA VAL A 268 -15.69 -5.60 0.42
C VAL A 268 -16.02 -4.33 -0.38
N ARG A 269 -16.15 -4.44 -1.71
CA ARG A 269 -16.57 -3.32 -2.58
C ARG A 269 -17.94 -2.75 -2.15
N LEU A 270 -18.91 -3.60 -1.86
CA LEU A 270 -20.23 -3.16 -1.38
C LEU A 270 -20.18 -2.63 0.05
N MET A 271 -19.35 -3.22 0.92
CA MET A 271 -19.09 -2.68 2.26
C MET A 271 -18.53 -1.25 2.17
N HIS A 272 -17.60 -0.98 1.27
CA HIS A 272 -17.07 0.37 1.05
C HIS A 272 -18.17 1.35 0.63
N ALA A 273 -19.08 0.94 -0.26
CA ALA A 273 -20.21 1.78 -0.67
C ALA A 273 -21.18 2.09 0.49
N LEU A 274 -21.52 1.09 1.33
CA LEU A 274 -22.34 1.31 2.51
C LEU A 274 -21.66 2.23 3.54
N VAL A 275 -20.36 2.03 3.77
CA VAL A 275 -19.57 2.91 4.64
C VAL A 275 -19.55 4.33 4.08
N ARG A 276 -19.33 4.50 2.78
CA ARG A 276 -19.35 5.81 2.11
C ARG A 276 -20.69 6.50 2.27
N GLN A 277 -21.79 5.80 1.96
CA GLN A 277 -23.16 6.29 2.12
C GLN A 277 -23.44 6.76 3.54
N ARG A 278 -22.89 6.07 4.55
CA ARG A 278 -23.08 6.43 5.95
C ARG A 278 -22.19 7.59 6.38
N VAL A 279 -20.87 7.46 6.19
CA VAL A 279 -19.86 8.36 6.74
C VAL A 279 -19.97 9.76 6.15
N GLN A 280 -20.32 9.88 4.87
CA GLN A 280 -20.46 11.19 4.21
C GLN A 280 -21.55 12.09 4.82
N HIS A 281 -22.48 11.52 5.60
CA HIS A 281 -23.57 12.26 6.25
C HIS A 281 -23.30 12.53 7.74
N LEU A 282 -22.15 12.10 8.27
CA LEU A 282 -21.77 12.40 9.65
C LEU A 282 -21.28 13.85 9.75
N PRO A 283 -21.69 14.62 10.77
CA PRO A 283 -21.23 16.00 10.97
C PRO A 283 -19.71 16.09 11.19
N GLU A 284 -19.08 15.00 11.63
CA GLU A 284 -17.64 14.87 11.80
C GLU A 284 -16.85 14.69 10.50
N TRP A 285 -17.53 14.51 9.36
CA TRP A 285 -16.90 14.35 8.05
C TRP A 285 -16.85 15.68 7.29
N ASP A 286 -15.65 16.26 7.20
CA ASP A 286 -15.39 17.45 6.38
C ASP A 286 -15.14 17.04 4.92
N ALA A 287 -16.17 17.10 4.08
CA ALA A 287 -16.07 16.78 2.66
C ALA A 287 -15.19 17.78 1.88
N GLY A 288 -15.10 19.03 2.32
CA GLY A 288 -14.26 20.06 1.67
C GLY A 288 -12.78 19.81 1.90
N TRP A 289 -12.42 19.26 3.05
CA TRP A 289 -11.06 18.85 3.36
C TRP A 289 -10.74 17.43 2.87
N LEU A 290 -11.62 16.46 3.15
CA LEU A 290 -11.38 15.03 2.95
C LEU A 290 -11.83 14.50 1.59
N GLY A 291 -12.74 15.18 0.90
CA GLY A 291 -13.40 14.62 -0.27
C GLY A 291 -14.42 13.54 0.10
N VAL A 292 -14.72 12.67 -0.85
CA VAL A 292 -15.66 11.56 -0.68
C VAL A 292 -15.02 10.47 0.18
N PRO A 293 -15.71 9.86 1.16
CA PRO A 293 -15.15 8.73 1.91
C PRO A 293 -14.81 7.55 1.00
N ILE A 294 -13.66 6.92 1.23
CA ILE A 294 -13.19 5.77 0.42
C ILE A 294 -13.20 6.14 -1.08
N ASN A 295 -12.63 7.29 -1.42
CA ASN A 295 -12.54 7.77 -2.79
C ASN A 295 -11.50 6.99 -3.61
N GLN A 296 -11.50 7.22 -4.92
CA GLN A 296 -10.62 6.56 -5.88
C GLN A 296 -9.12 6.73 -5.55
N GLN A 297 -8.68 7.91 -5.09
CA GLN A 297 -7.29 8.12 -4.68
C GLN A 297 -6.91 7.25 -3.46
N ASP A 298 -7.74 7.21 -2.42
CA ASP A 298 -7.46 6.42 -1.21
C ASP A 298 -7.52 4.91 -1.49
N MET A 299 -8.43 4.48 -2.37
CA MET A 299 -8.49 3.09 -2.83
C MET A 299 -7.23 2.72 -3.62
N GLN A 300 -6.76 3.58 -4.52
CA GLN A 300 -5.50 3.39 -5.24
C GLN A 300 -4.31 3.29 -4.28
N ALA A 301 -4.19 4.21 -3.32
CA ALA A 301 -3.11 4.19 -2.32
C ALA A 301 -3.08 2.87 -1.54
N THR A 302 -4.25 2.35 -1.18
CA THR A 302 -4.40 1.07 -0.48
C THR A 302 -4.03 -0.11 -1.38
N TYR A 303 -4.50 -0.14 -2.63
CA TYR A 303 -4.12 -1.13 -3.65
C TYR A 303 -2.59 -1.19 -3.83
N LEU A 304 -1.94 -0.04 -3.95
CA LEU A 304 -0.49 0.06 -4.07
C LEU A 304 0.25 -0.44 -2.82
N GLY A 305 -0.40 -0.42 -1.65
CA GLY A 305 0.07 -1.11 -0.45
C GLY A 305 0.19 -2.62 -0.67
N PHE A 306 -0.86 -3.26 -1.20
CA PHE A 306 -0.91 -4.71 -1.40
C PHE A 306 0.05 -5.23 -2.46
N CYS A 307 0.48 -4.41 -3.41
CA CYS A 307 1.43 -4.82 -4.44
C CYS A 307 2.82 -4.19 -4.24
N VAL A 308 2.93 -2.86 -4.29
CA VAL A 308 4.22 -2.17 -4.29
C VAL A 308 4.92 -2.30 -2.93
N VAL A 309 4.21 -1.96 -1.87
CA VAL A 309 4.76 -2.01 -0.51
C VAL A 309 5.04 -3.46 -0.10
N TYR A 310 4.16 -4.38 -0.47
CA TYR A 310 4.36 -5.82 -0.31
C TYR A 310 5.68 -6.30 -0.93
N LEU A 311 5.81 -6.16 -2.25
CA LEU A 311 6.96 -6.63 -3.01
C LEU A 311 8.27 -5.98 -2.55
N THR A 312 8.21 -4.68 -2.25
CA THR A 312 9.36 -3.96 -1.70
C THR A 312 9.74 -4.52 -0.33
N GLY A 313 8.77 -4.73 0.56
CA GLY A 313 8.99 -5.24 1.92
C GLY A 313 9.56 -6.65 1.94
N LEU A 314 9.05 -7.55 1.08
CA LEU A 314 9.55 -8.92 0.97
C LEU A 314 11.06 -8.99 0.72
N ARG A 315 11.60 -8.06 -0.10
CA ARG A 315 13.03 -8.01 -0.40
C ARG A 315 13.89 -7.81 0.85
N PHE A 316 13.41 -7.03 1.81
CA PHE A 316 14.13 -6.78 3.05
C PHE A 316 13.97 -7.87 4.11
N LEU A 317 13.03 -8.79 3.91
CA LEU A 317 12.97 -10.04 4.67
C LEU A 317 13.64 -11.20 3.94
N GLY A 318 14.41 -10.95 2.88
CA GLY A 318 15.14 -11.98 2.14
C GLY A 318 14.29 -12.86 1.22
N VAL A 319 13.03 -12.47 0.96
CA VAL A 319 12.16 -13.15 -0.01
C VAL A 319 12.26 -12.40 -1.34
N TRP A 320 13.10 -12.90 -2.23
CA TRP A 320 13.32 -12.29 -3.55
C TRP A 320 12.52 -13.02 -4.60
N LEU A 321 11.47 -12.36 -5.08
CA LEU A 321 10.69 -12.83 -6.20
C LEU A 321 11.40 -12.53 -7.53
N ARG A 322 11.29 -13.46 -8.47
CA ARG A 322 11.77 -13.31 -9.85
C ARG A 322 10.90 -12.30 -10.60
N ARG A 323 11.39 -11.78 -11.73
CA ARG A 323 10.69 -10.73 -12.51
C ARG A 323 9.30 -11.16 -12.97
N ASP A 324 9.16 -12.41 -13.40
CA ASP A 324 7.91 -13.00 -13.84
C ASP A 324 6.94 -13.23 -12.67
N GLU A 325 7.44 -13.63 -11.50
CA GLU A 325 6.67 -13.74 -10.26
C GLU A 325 6.15 -12.35 -9.79
N VAL A 326 7.00 -11.32 -9.89
CA VAL A 326 6.62 -9.92 -9.61
C VAL A 326 5.53 -9.46 -10.56
N HIS A 327 5.68 -9.70 -11.87
CA HIS A 327 4.69 -9.32 -12.87
C HIS A 327 3.36 -10.04 -12.64
N ALA A 328 3.37 -11.35 -12.38
CA ALA A 328 2.16 -12.10 -12.09
C ALA A 328 1.46 -11.61 -10.80
N LEU A 329 2.22 -11.24 -9.77
CA LEU A 329 1.66 -10.67 -8.54
C LEU A 329 1.07 -9.28 -8.77
N MET A 330 1.75 -8.43 -9.55
CA MET A 330 1.22 -7.11 -9.96
C MET A 330 -0.11 -7.28 -10.70
N HIS A 331 -0.17 -8.20 -11.66
CA HIS A 331 -1.37 -8.51 -12.44
C HIS A 331 -2.53 -9.02 -11.57
N LEU A 332 -2.23 -9.92 -10.62
CA LEU A 332 -3.22 -10.37 -9.63
C LEU A 332 -3.83 -9.19 -8.86
N TRP A 333 -3.00 -8.30 -8.33
CA TRP A 333 -3.47 -7.14 -7.57
C TRP A 333 -4.14 -6.08 -8.44
N ARG A 334 -3.73 -5.94 -9.71
CA ARG A 334 -4.41 -5.10 -10.69
C ARG A 334 -5.86 -5.57 -10.89
N TYR A 335 -6.06 -6.87 -11.05
CA TYR A 335 -7.39 -7.47 -11.15
C TYR A 335 -8.21 -7.33 -9.86
N ILE A 336 -7.61 -7.59 -8.70
CA ILE A 336 -8.29 -7.39 -7.41
C ILE A 336 -8.70 -5.91 -7.23
N GLY A 337 -7.82 -4.96 -7.60
CA GLY A 337 -8.11 -3.53 -7.56
C GLY A 337 -9.27 -3.13 -8.47
N TRP A 338 -9.28 -3.61 -9.73
CA TRP A 338 -10.40 -3.43 -10.66
C TRP A 338 -11.71 -3.99 -10.08
N LEU A 339 -11.68 -5.23 -9.58
CA LEU A 339 -12.85 -5.88 -9.01
C LEU A 339 -13.38 -5.17 -7.75
N MET A 340 -12.47 -4.55 -6.98
CA MET A 340 -12.77 -3.71 -5.81
C MET A 340 -13.41 -2.36 -6.20
N GLY A 341 -13.39 -1.98 -7.49
CA GLY A 341 -13.99 -0.74 -7.99
C GLY A 341 -13.00 0.41 -8.20
N VAL A 342 -11.69 0.13 -8.21
CA VAL A 342 -10.69 1.14 -8.60
C VAL A 342 -10.77 1.37 -10.12
N GLU A 343 -10.80 2.64 -10.53
CA GLU A 343 -10.83 3.03 -11.94
C GLU A 343 -9.59 2.53 -12.69
N ASP A 344 -9.77 2.10 -13.95
CA ASP A 344 -8.71 1.46 -14.75
C ASP A 344 -7.48 2.36 -14.95
N GLU A 345 -7.69 3.68 -15.06
CA GLU A 345 -6.62 4.69 -15.17
C GLU A 345 -5.72 4.80 -13.92
N LEU A 346 -6.17 4.28 -12.78
CA LEU A 346 -5.44 4.27 -11.52
C LEU A 346 -4.74 2.93 -11.25
N LEU A 347 -4.94 1.93 -12.11
CA LEU A 347 -4.36 0.61 -11.97
C LEU A 347 -3.06 0.49 -12.77
N PHE A 348 -2.09 -0.24 -12.22
CA PHE A 348 -0.79 -0.41 -12.85
C PHE A 348 -0.51 -1.88 -13.12
N ASP A 349 0.05 -2.13 -14.30
CA ASP A 349 0.54 -3.44 -14.72
C ASP A 349 2.04 -3.60 -14.39
N ASP A 350 2.80 -2.53 -14.66
CA ASP A 350 4.23 -2.49 -14.42
C ASP A 350 4.57 -2.05 -12.98
N PHE A 351 5.51 -2.76 -12.37
CA PHE A 351 5.95 -2.50 -11.00
C PHE A 351 6.59 -1.11 -10.85
N THR A 352 7.38 -0.66 -11.83
CA THR A 352 8.07 0.64 -11.77
C THR A 352 7.06 1.78 -11.84
N GLN A 353 6.08 1.69 -12.74
CA GLN A 353 4.98 2.64 -12.83
C GLN A 353 4.17 2.67 -11.53
N ALA A 354 3.86 1.50 -10.96
CA ALA A 354 3.17 1.40 -9.68
C ALA A 354 3.97 2.06 -8.54
N GLN A 355 5.29 1.92 -8.52
CA GLN A 355 6.15 2.58 -7.55
C GLN A 355 6.11 4.12 -7.68
N VAL A 356 6.09 4.64 -8.90
CA VAL A 356 5.88 6.08 -9.16
C VAL A 356 4.48 6.51 -8.70
N GLY A 357 3.45 5.70 -8.97
CA GLY A 357 2.08 5.92 -8.48
C GLY A 357 2.00 6.00 -6.95
N LEU A 358 2.72 5.12 -6.24
CA LEU A 358 2.80 5.12 -4.78
C LEU A 358 3.48 6.39 -4.27
N TYR A 359 4.61 6.76 -4.88
CA TYR A 359 5.31 7.99 -4.52
C TYR A 359 4.41 9.23 -4.68
N ARG A 360 3.67 9.33 -5.78
CA ARG A 360 2.73 10.43 -6.03
C ARG A 360 1.59 10.46 -5.01
N ASN A 361 1.05 9.29 -4.65
CA ASN A 361 0.06 9.18 -3.58
C ASN A 361 0.63 9.68 -2.25
N LEU A 362 1.84 9.28 -1.86
CA LEU A 362 2.47 9.72 -0.62
C LEU A 362 2.67 11.24 -0.56
N LEU A 363 2.94 11.90 -1.69
CA LEU A 363 3.03 13.36 -1.76
C LEU A 363 1.68 14.06 -1.50
N ALA A 364 0.58 13.43 -1.90
CA ALA A 364 -0.76 13.98 -1.84
C ALA A 364 -1.47 13.76 -0.49
N GLN A 365 -0.97 12.84 0.34
CA GLN A 365 -1.58 12.51 1.63
C GLN A 365 -1.28 13.56 2.71
N PRO A 366 -2.25 13.86 3.60
CA PRO A 366 -2.03 14.76 4.73
C PRO A 366 -1.14 14.12 5.80
N ALA A 367 -0.56 14.97 6.65
CA ALA A 367 0.27 14.53 7.76
C ALA A 367 -0.48 13.65 8.79
N PRO A 368 0.25 12.81 9.56
CA PRO A 368 -0.32 12.03 10.65
C PRO A 368 -0.95 12.91 11.76
N ASP A 369 -1.97 12.40 12.44
CA ASP A 369 -2.68 13.09 13.52
C ASP A 369 -2.93 12.17 14.75
N ASP A 370 -3.86 12.53 15.63
CA ASP A 370 -4.21 11.71 16.80
C ASP A 370 -4.78 10.34 16.43
N SER A 371 -5.46 10.21 15.28
CA SER A 371 -5.96 8.92 14.81
C SER A 371 -4.82 7.98 14.43
N SER A 372 -3.73 8.52 13.86
CA SER A 372 -2.50 7.77 13.55
C SER A 372 -1.88 7.19 14.82
N ARG A 373 -1.81 7.96 15.90
CA ARG A 373 -1.33 7.50 17.21
C ARG A 373 -2.20 6.39 17.79
N ALA A 374 -3.51 6.59 17.78
CA ALA A 374 -4.45 5.63 18.36
C ALA A 374 -4.43 4.28 17.63
N LEU A 375 -4.49 4.31 16.29
CA LEU A 375 -4.48 3.10 15.47
C LEU A 375 -3.13 2.39 15.49
N GLY A 376 -2.02 3.13 15.44
CA GLY A 376 -0.67 2.59 15.55
C GLY A 376 -0.44 1.91 16.90
N ALA A 377 -0.84 2.54 18.01
CA ALA A 377 -0.76 1.95 19.34
C ALA A 377 -1.64 0.70 19.50
N ALA A 378 -2.85 0.71 18.94
CA ALA A 378 -3.74 -0.45 18.94
C ALA A 378 -3.12 -1.64 18.18
N LEU A 379 -2.57 -1.41 16.99
CA LEU A 379 -1.91 -2.45 16.20
C LEU A 379 -0.61 -2.94 16.84
N MET A 380 0.17 -2.06 17.47
CA MET A 380 1.37 -2.46 18.22
C MET A 380 1.04 -3.42 19.36
N ASN A 381 -0.06 -3.19 20.07
CA ASN A 381 -0.43 -3.95 21.27
C ASN A 381 -1.32 -5.17 20.97
N GLU A 382 -1.85 -5.29 19.75
CA GLU A 382 -2.66 -6.43 19.31
C GLU A 382 -2.06 -7.81 19.67
N PRO A 383 -0.75 -8.08 19.49
CA PRO A 383 -0.14 -9.37 19.83
C PRO A 383 -0.24 -9.75 21.31
N LEU A 384 -0.43 -8.78 22.20
CA LEU A 384 -0.59 -9.02 23.65
C LEU A 384 -1.95 -9.64 23.98
N HIS A 385 -2.90 -9.57 23.05
CA HIS A 385 -4.27 -10.05 23.21
C HIS A 385 -4.57 -11.28 22.33
N THR A 386 -3.67 -11.65 21.41
CA THR A 386 -3.84 -12.81 20.53
C THR A 386 -3.81 -14.13 21.32
N PRO A 387 -4.76 -15.06 21.08
CA PRO A 387 -4.78 -16.35 21.74
C PRO A 387 -3.83 -17.34 21.04
N TYR A 388 -2.59 -17.44 21.51
CA TYR A 388 -1.57 -18.36 20.96
C TYR A 388 -1.78 -19.85 21.29
N GLY A 389 -2.88 -20.21 21.96
CA GLY A 389 -3.24 -21.61 22.21
C GLY A 389 -2.36 -22.37 23.19
N HIS A 390 -1.42 -21.72 23.91
CA HIS A 390 -0.64 -22.41 24.93
C HIS A 390 -1.49 -22.77 26.16
N ARG A 391 -1.27 -23.99 26.69
CA ARG A 391 -1.92 -24.48 27.92
C ARG A 391 -1.64 -23.61 29.15
N TRP A 392 -0.52 -22.89 29.16
CA TRP A 392 -0.10 -22.05 30.27
C TRP A 392 -0.22 -20.57 29.89
N THR A 393 -0.98 -19.81 30.66
CA THR A 393 -1.30 -18.39 30.38
C THR A 393 -0.08 -17.48 30.36
N TRP A 394 0.93 -17.75 31.19
CA TRP A 394 2.16 -16.96 31.21
C TRP A 394 2.99 -17.11 29.91
N LEU A 395 2.94 -18.27 29.26
CA LEU A 395 3.59 -18.50 27.96
C LEU A 395 2.94 -17.67 26.85
N ASN A 396 1.62 -17.50 26.90
CA ASN A 396 0.92 -16.60 25.97
C ASN A 396 1.39 -15.14 26.15
N GLY A 397 1.58 -14.70 27.39
CA GLY A 397 2.10 -13.36 27.68
C GLY A 397 3.52 -13.13 27.20
N LEU A 398 4.42 -14.11 27.37
CA LEU A 398 5.78 -14.04 26.83
C LEU A 398 5.78 -14.05 25.30
N ARG A 399 4.97 -14.91 24.68
CA ARG A 399 4.84 -14.95 23.23
C ARG A 399 4.34 -13.62 22.68
N GLY A 400 3.29 -13.04 23.25
CA GLY A 400 2.77 -11.74 22.83
C GLY A 400 3.80 -10.61 22.94
N ARG A 401 4.63 -10.60 23.99
CA ARG A 401 5.72 -9.61 24.13
C ARG A 401 6.81 -9.80 23.06
N TYR A 402 7.17 -11.04 22.77
CA TYR A 402 8.11 -11.37 21.68
C TYR A 402 7.55 -10.92 20.32
N GLU A 403 6.29 -11.25 20.03
CA GLU A 403 5.61 -10.89 18.78
C GLU A 403 5.52 -9.37 18.63
N ARG A 404 5.14 -8.65 19.68
CA ARG A 404 5.17 -7.18 19.69
C ARG A 404 6.57 -6.62 19.39
N ALA A 405 7.62 -7.18 20.00
CA ALA A 405 9.00 -6.75 19.74
C ALA A 405 9.46 -7.06 18.30
N ARG A 406 9.04 -8.21 17.76
CA ARG A 406 9.27 -8.63 16.38
C ARG A 406 8.62 -7.65 15.39
N HIS A 407 7.34 -7.36 15.57
CA HIS A 407 6.59 -6.45 14.71
C HIS A 407 7.14 -5.02 14.74
N LEU A 408 7.52 -4.53 15.94
CA LEU A 408 8.20 -3.24 16.08
C LEU A 408 9.55 -3.22 15.35
N SER A 409 10.31 -4.32 15.42
CA SER A 409 11.57 -4.47 14.70
C SER A 409 11.39 -4.42 13.19
N ILE A 410 10.33 -5.02 12.65
CA ILE A 410 10.02 -4.98 11.21
C ILE A 410 9.61 -3.57 10.81
N SER A 411 8.66 -2.96 11.54
CA SER A 411 8.17 -1.60 11.28
C SER A 411 9.32 -0.58 11.24
N ARG A 412 10.27 -0.70 12.18
CA ARG A 412 11.43 0.19 12.30
C ARG A 412 12.32 0.23 11.07
N LEU A 413 12.40 -0.86 10.31
CA LEU A 413 13.25 -0.92 9.11
C LEU A 413 12.84 0.14 8.07
N PHE A 414 11.54 0.45 8.00
CA PHE A 414 10.97 1.33 6.99
C PHE A 414 10.52 2.68 7.57
N LEU A 415 10.18 2.71 8.85
CA LEU A 415 9.74 3.91 9.52
C LEU A 415 10.91 4.62 10.21
N THR A 416 11.03 5.92 9.94
CA THR A 416 11.98 6.79 10.63
C THR A 416 11.55 7.01 12.09
N ASN A 417 12.46 7.47 12.95
CA ASN A 417 12.12 7.77 14.35
C ASN A 417 10.96 8.78 14.48
N PRO A 418 10.90 9.87 13.69
CA PRO A 418 9.71 10.75 13.66
C PRO A 418 8.43 10.01 13.26
N SER A 419 8.47 9.19 12.21
CA SER A 419 7.32 8.37 11.76
C SER A 419 6.83 7.43 12.87
N MET A 420 7.75 6.71 13.54
CA MET A 420 7.42 5.83 14.67
C MET A 420 6.70 6.60 15.78
N ARG A 421 7.23 7.76 16.19
CA ARG A 421 6.61 8.59 17.24
C ARG A 421 5.25 9.12 16.83
N SER A 422 5.06 9.47 15.55
CA SER A 422 3.77 9.95 15.03
C SER A 422 2.67 8.88 15.08
N LEU A 423 3.05 7.59 15.09
CA LEU A 423 2.16 6.43 15.24
C LEU A 423 2.02 5.96 16.69
N GLY A 424 2.60 6.67 17.66
CA GLY A 424 2.59 6.26 19.07
C GLY A 424 3.53 5.07 19.38
N LEU A 425 4.47 4.77 18.48
CA LEU A 425 5.44 3.69 18.63
C LEU A 425 6.72 4.18 19.31
N PRO A 426 7.47 3.30 20.00
CA PRO A 426 8.77 3.65 20.56
C PRO A 426 9.77 4.02 19.45
N GLY A 427 10.44 5.16 19.60
CA GLY A 427 11.41 5.67 18.61
C GLY A 427 12.80 5.02 18.64
N HIS A 428 13.10 4.18 19.63
CA HIS A 428 14.43 3.59 19.84
C HIS A 428 14.38 2.07 19.74
N VAL A 429 13.85 1.57 18.62
CA VAL A 429 13.84 0.14 18.29
C VAL A 429 14.96 -0.14 17.28
N LEU A 430 15.54 -1.33 17.34
CA LEU A 430 16.50 -1.82 16.35
C LEU A 430 15.81 -2.82 15.40
N PRO A 431 16.16 -2.83 14.09
CA PRO A 431 15.60 -3.78 13.13
C PRO A 431 16.29 -5.16 13.20
N TRP A 432 16.37 -5.75 14.40
CA TRP A 432 17.06 -7.02 14.64
C TRP A 432 16.44 -8.21 13.91
N TYR A 433 15.11 -8.26 13.80
CA TYR A 433 14.42 -9.39 13.17
C TYR A 433 14.64 -9.44 11.66
N PRO A 434 14.47 -8.35 10.88
CA PRO A 434 14.89 -8.33 9.48
C PRO A 434 16.38 -8.66 9.29
N ALA A 435 17.27 -8.12 10.13
CA ALA A 435 18.71 -8.40 10.04
C ALA A 435 19.03 -9.89 10.21
N MET A 436 18.32 -10.58 11.09
CA MET A 436 18.44 -12.03 11.28
C MET A 436 17.76 -12.83 10.16
N ARG A 437 16.55 -12.43 9.74
CA ARG A 437 15.73 -13.19 8.79
C ARG A 437 16.20 -13.07 7.35
N LEU A 438 16.73 -11.92 6.94
CA LEU A 438 17.17 -11.69 5.57
C LEU A 438 18.17 -12.76 5.08
N PRO A 439 19.31 -13.02 5.75
CA PRO A 439 20.25 -14.04 5.28
C PRO A 439 19.66 -15.45 5.32
N TRP A 440 18.84 -15.76 6.34
CA TRP A 440 18.19 -17.07 6.47
C TRP A 440 17.21 -17.34 5.32
N ASN A 441 16.31 -16.39 5.05
CA ASN A 441 15.32 -16.55 3.99
C ASN A 441 16.00 -16.58 2.61
N LEU A 442 17.04 -15.77 2.39
CA LEU A 442 17.83 -15.86 1.17
C LEU A 442 18.41 -17.26 0.98
N LEU A 443 19.06 -17.82 2.00
CA LEU A 443 19.62 -19.16 1.94
C LEU A 443 18.55 -20.20 1.62
N VAL A 444 17.42 -20.19 2.33
CA VAL A 444 16.34 -21.17 2.15
C VAL A 444 15.71 -21.04 0.75
N HIS A 445 15.37 -19.83 0.31
CA HIS A 445 14.74 -19.61 -0.99
C HIS A 445 15.68 -19.97 -2.14
N GLU A 446 16.94 -19.55 -2.06
CA GLU A 446 17.94 -19.84 -3.09
C GLU A 446 18.30 -21.32 -3.15
N THR A 447 18.35 -22.01 -2.01
CA THR A 447 18.59 -23.46 -1.97
C THR A 447 17.40 -24.23 -2.54
N ALA A 448 16.19 -23.94 -2.07
CA ALA A 448 14.98 -24.62 -2.54
C ALA A 448 14.73 -24.39 -4.03
N ARG A 449 15.05 -23.21 -4.58
CA ARG A 449 14.94 -22.94 -6.02
C ARG A 449 15.94 -23.71 -6.88
N ARG A 450 17.04 -24.22 -6.32
CA ARG A 450 18.04 -25.05 -7.04
C ARG A 450 17.75 -26.54 -6.94
N LEU A 451 16.94 -26.96 -5.97
CA LEU A 451 16.59 -28.36 -5.76
C LEU A 451 15.34 -28.74 -6.58
N PRO A 452 15.30 -29.95 -7.18
CA PRO A 452 14.09 -30.48 -7.80
C PRO A 452 12.91 -30.50 -6.82
N GLY A 453 11.76 -29.95 -7.22
CA GLY A 453 10.55 -29.86 -6.39
C GLY A 453 10.63 -28.84 -5.23
N GLY A 454 11.75 -28.14 -5.04
CA GLY A 454 11.90 -27.21 -3.93
C GLY A 454 11.03 -25.95 -4.08
N LEU A 455 10.68 -25.54 -5.30
CA LEU A 455 9.72 -24.46 -5.52
C LEU A 455 8.30 -24.84 -5.06
N ASP A 456 7.84 -26.06 -5.38
CA ASP A 456 6.55 -26.57 -4.94
C ASP A 456 6.52 -26.72 -3.42
N TRP A 457 7.62 -27.17 -2.82
CA TRP A 457 7.79 -27.20 -1.38
C TRP A 457 7.67 -25.80 -0.75
N LEU A 458 8.35 -24.79 -1.31
CA LEU A 458 8.25 -23.41 -0.82
C LEU A 458 6.81 -22.89 -0.87
N GLN A 459 6.12 -23.09 -2.00
CA GLN A 459 4.74 -22.65 -2.17
C GLN A 459 3.81 -23.36 -1.17
N GLY A 460 3.88 -24.68 -1.07
CA GLY A 460 3.04 -25.44 -0.14
C GLY A 460 3.36 -25.14 1.32
N HIS A 461 4.63 -24.92 1.66
CA HIS A 461 5.03 -24.54 3.01
C HIS A 461 4.54 -23.12 3.37
N GLY A 462 4.69 -22.16 2.47
CA GLY A 462 4.24 -20.79 2.68
C GLY A 462 2.72 -20.68 2.76
N GLN A 463 1.98 -21.44 1.94
CA GLN A 463 0.51 -21.51 2.04
C GLN A 463 0.07 -22.08 3.39
N ARG A 464 0.67 -23.18 3.86
CA ARG A 464 0.39 -23.74 5.19
C ARG A 464 0.67 -22.74 6.30
N GLN A 465 1.82 -22.06 6.24
CA GLN A 465 2.17 -21.00 7.19
C GLN A 465 1.10 -19.91 7.28
N GLN A 466 0.58 -19.45 6.14
CA GLN A 466 -0.46 -18.41 6.08
C GLN A 466 -1.80 -18.92 6.66
N GLN A 467 -2.17 -20.17 6.38
CA GLN A 467 -3.37 -20.81 6.93
C GLN A 467 -3.29 -21.01 8.44
N ASP A 468 -2.14 -21.49 8.95
CA ASP A 468 -1.91 -21.68 10.39
C ASP A 468 -1.94 -20.35 11.15
N HIS A 469 -1.35 -19.30 10.55
CA HIS A 469 -1.39 -17.96 11.11
C HIS A 469 -2.83 -17.42 11.20
N LEU A 470 -3.60 -17.60 10.13
CA LEU A 470 -5.01 -17.23 10.08
C LEU A 470 -5.84 -17.95 11.16
N ALA A 471 -5.62 -19.26 11.36
CA ALA A 471 -6.27 -20.02 12.42
C ALA A 471 -5.93 -19.46 13.82
N THR A 472 -4.68 -19.04 14.03
CA THR A 472 -4.25 -18.41 15.29
C THR A 472 -4.97 -17.07 15.54
N MET A 473 -5.17 -16.26 14.50
CA MET A 473 -5.84 -14.96 14.62
C MET A 473 -7.32 -15.07 15.03
N PHE A 474 -8.04 -16.05 14.48
CA PHE A 474 -9.45 -16.30 14.82
C PHE A 474 -9.64 -17.12 16.11
N GLY A 475 -8.62 -17.86 16.55
CA GLY A 475 -8.68 -18.68 17.75
C GLY A 475 -9.81 -19.72 17.66
N ARG A 476 -10.82 -19.63 18.54
CA ARG A 476 -12.01 -20.51 18.53
C ARG A 476 -13.15 -20.01 17.63
N GLN A 477 -13.04 -18.82 17.08
CA GLN A 477 -14.09 -18.23 16.24
C GLN A 477 -13.98 -18.76 14.80
N THR A 478 -15.11 -18.82 14.09
CA THR A 478 -15.11 -19.24 12.69
C THR A 478 -14.46 -18.16 11.83
N ALA A 479 -13.49 -18.54 10.99
CA ALA A 479 -12.81 -17.64 10.06
C ALA A 479 -13.77 -17.21 8.94
N ARG A 480 -14.54 -16.14 9.16
CA ARG A 480 -15.44 -15.53 8.19
C ARG A 480 -15.08 -14.05 8.02
N LEU A 481 -15.25 -13.55 6.81
CA LEU A 481 -15.23 -12.11 6.57
C LEU A 481 -16.41 -11.48 7.28
N GLY A 482 -16.21 -10.27 7.84
CA GLY A 482 -17.30 -9.46 8.39
C GLY A 482 -18.42 -9.34 7.34
N SER A 483 -19.66 -9.52 7.76
CA SER A 483 -20.79 -9.47 6.84
C SER A 483 -21.12 -8.03 6.47
N VAL A 484 -21.68 -7.85 5.28
CA VAL A 484 -22.21 -6.57 4.82
C VAL A 484 -23.26 -6.01 5.81
N ASP A 485 -23.98 -6.90 6.51
CA ASP A 485 -24.91 -6.54 7.58
C ASP A 485 -24.24 -5.83 8.77
N GLU A 486 -23.07 -6.30 9.19
CA GLU A 486 -22.34 -5.69 10.30
C GLU A 486 -21.85 -4.27 9.98
N ALA A 487 -21.69 -3.93 8.69
CA ALA A 487 -21.34 -2.59 8.23
C ALA A 487 -22.59 -1.68 8.16
N GLY A 488 -23.73 -2.21 7.74
CA GLY A 488 -25.00 -1.47 7.67
C GLY A 488 -25.61 -1.16 9.05
N GLY A 489 -25.44 -2.06 10.03
CA GLY A 489 -26.07 -1.96 11.35
C GLY A 489 -25.28 -1.26 12.47
N MET A 490 -24.14 -0.61 12.20
CA MET A 490 -23.29 -0.11 13.30
C MET A 490 -23.96 0.99 14.14
N PRO A 491 -23.80 1.02 15.48
CA PRO A 491 -24.09 2.21 16.27
C PRO A 491 -22.98 3.27 16.12
N VAL A 492 -23.35 4.56 16.18
CA VAL A 492 -22.38 5.68 16.25
C VAL A 492 -21.74 5.66 17.63
N ILE A 493 -20.40 5.62 17.69
CA ILE A 493 -19.68 5.78 18.96
C ILE A 493 -19.23 7.24 19.01
N PRO A 494 -19.87 8.09 19.85
CA PRO A 494 -19.39 9.45 20.02
C PRO A 494 -17.96 9.42 20.58
N PRO A 495 -17.08 10.34 20.15
CA PRO A 495 -15.76 10.44 20.74
C PRO A 495 -15.92 10.68 22.25
N ARG A 496 -15.17 9.94 23.09
CA ARG A 496 -15.06 10.27 24.51
C ARG A 496 -14.59 11.72 24.60
N GLN A 497 -15.43 12.60 25.16
CA GLN A 497 -15.02 13.95 25.53
C GLN A 497 -13.76 13.82 26.39
N ALA A 498 -12.70 14.51 26.01
CA ALA A 498 -11.47 14.53 26.78
C ALA A 498 -11.81 15.03 28.19
N GLU A 499 -11.65 14.17 29.21
CA GLU A 499 -11.80 14.59 30.60
C GLU A 499 -10.83 15.75 30.88
N PRO A 500 -11.29 16.83 31.54
CA PRO A 500 -10.41 17.94 31.86
C PRO A 500 -9.32 17.44 32.80
N ARG A 501 -8.06 17.61 32.40
CA ARG A 501 -6.89 17.36 33.26
C ARG A 501 -7.12 18.06 34.59
N LYS A 502 -7.34 17.29 35.66
CA LYS A 502 -7.26 17.81 37.03
C LYS A 502 -5.86 18.40 37.19
N ARG A 503 -5.78 19.73 37.31
CA ARG A 503 -4.60 20.42 37.83
C ARG A 503 -4.46 19.97 39.28
N THR A 504 -3.46 19.15 39.56
CA THR A 504 -2.96 18.98 40.93
C THR A 504 -2.19 20.25 41.27
N GLY A 505 -2.73 21.01 42.22
CA GLY A 505 -2.02 22.08 42.92
C GLY A 505 -1.03 21.54 43.93
#